data_AF-A0A6N8ZW32-F1
#
_entry.id   AF-A0A6N8ZW32-F1
#
_cell.length_a   1.000
_cell.length_b   1.000
_cell.length_c   1.000
_cell.angle_alpha   90.00
_cell.angle_beta   90.00
_cell.angle_gamma   90.00
#
_symmetry.space_group_name_H-M   'P 1'
#
loop_
_entity.id
_entity.type
_entity.pdbx_description
1 polymer ?
#
loop_
_entity_poly.entity_id
_entity_poly.type
_entity_poly.pdbx_seq_one_letter_code
_entity_poly.pdbx_strand_id
1 'polypeptide(L)'
;MKRAGVTRFGLIVNPIAGMGGSVGLHGTDGDTYLAASALGAVPTAHLRAARAMRILAQALPENRMVLTGSGSMGETVSRDVGLTPEVYPIPSSPTSAQDTRDLVAWMMEQQVGLIAFAGGDGTARDVIGVVGAEVPIVGIPTGVKMHSAVFGNTPEAAGSIAARYLSSPDQVPLVAREVLDAGDDSGGVAEFSVASVPFGRDLLQPGKATAAVGDDADLDRLCEHLAREMESDRLYVLGPGTTTARILAHLGLEGTLVGVDVVLNQGLLSEDVTEAGLLGLLDGSRPATLYLGVIGGQGFLLGRGNQQISPEVVHRIGEGNIIILAGEEKLLRLDPPVLRVDVGVDTASPVLLGYRRVYTSPVRSTVMKVVG
;
A
#
# COMPACT_ATOMS: atom_id res chain seq x y z
N MET A 1 -34.01 4.37 25.00
CA MET A 1 -33.09 5.52 24.92
C MET A 1 -31.68 5.05 25.24
N LYS A 2 -30.86 4.74 24.22
CA LYS A 2 -29.42 4.53 24.41
C LYS A 2 -28.77 5.91 24.48
N ARG A 3 -27.99 6.18 25.52
CA ARG A 3 -27.16 7.40 25.59
C ARG A 3 -26.29 7.42 24.33
N ALA A 4 -26.32 8.53 23.59
CA ALA A 4 -25.32 8.84 22.58
C ALA A 4 -23.99 9.08 23.29
N GLY A 5 -23.34 7.98 23.69
CA GLY A 5 -21.98 8.01 24.21
C GLY A 5 -21.03 8.19 23.05
N VAL A 6 -20.05 9.07 23.22
CA VAL A 6 -18.93 9.24 22.29
C VAL A 6 -18.29 7.87 22.06
N THR A 7 -18.33 7.37 20.82
CA THR A 7 -17.70 6.09 20.46
C THR A 7 -16.19 6.23 20.62
N ARG A 8 -15.61 5.50 21.56
CA ARG A 8 -14.15 5.44 21.76
C ARG A 8 -13.51 4.73 20.57
N PHE A 9 -12.34 5.19 20.15
CA PHE A 9 -11.56 4.53 19.11
C PHE A 9 -10.14 4.24 19.58
N GLY A 10 -9.58 3.16 19.06
CA GLY A 10 -8.23 2.71 19.32
C GLY A 10 -7.31 3.03 18.15
N LEU A 11 -6.08 3.42 18.43
CA LEU A 11 -5.00 3.55 17.45
C LEU A 11 -3.83 2.65 17.83
N ILE A 12 -3.40 1.83 16.89
CA ILE A 12 -2.19 1.02 16.99
C ILE A 12 -1.25 1.45 15.87
N VAL A 13 0.00 1.76 16.17
CA VAL A 13 1.03 2.02 15.17
C VAL A 13 2.11 0.98 15.33
N ASN A 14 2.36 0.17 14.30
CA ASN A 14 3.50 -0.74 14.30
C ASN A 14 4.79 0.09 14.04
N PRO A 15 5.69 0.25 15.03
CA PRO A 15 6.85 1.14 14.92
C PRO A 15 7.84 0.72 13.84
N ILE A 16 7.84 -0.55 13.44
CA ILE A 16 8.76 -1.11 12.44
C ILE A 16 8.10 -1.35 11.08
N ALA A 17 6.85 -0.92 10.87
CA ALA A 17 6.21 -1.13 9.58
C ALA A 17 6.62 -0.06 8.55
N GLY A 18 6.59 -0.46 7.28
CA GLY A 18 6.80 0.43 6.14
C GLY A 18 8.26 0.73 5.78
N MET A 19 9.20 -0.12 6.19
CA MET A 19 10.62 -0.04 5.77
C MET A 19 10.96 -0.90 4.57
N GLY A 20 10.37 -2.09 4.44
CA GLY A 20 10.89 -3.08 3.50
C GLY A 20 10.83 -2.64 2.03
N GLY A 21 9.79 -1.90 1.65
CA GLY A 21 9.52 -1.63 0.24
C GLY A 21 10.57 -0.79 -0.48
N SER A 22 11.16 0.23 0.15
CA SER A 22 12.18 1.07 -0.50
C SER A 22 13.51 0.36 -0.71
N VAL A 23 13.75 -0.71 0.06
CA VAL A 23 14.99 -1.50 0.05
C VAL A 23 14.82 -2.88 -0.59
N GLY A 24 13.74 -3.10 -1.35
CA GLY A 24 13.47 -4.38 -2.02
C GLY A 24 13.07 -5.52 -1.08
N LEU A 25 12.98 -5.28 0.23
CA LEU A 25 12.53 -6.29 1.17
C LEU A 25 11.00 -6.34 1.16
N HIS A 26 10.44 -7.47 0.77
CA HIS A 26 8.99 -7.62 0.64
C HIS A 26 8.27 -7.78 2.00
N GLY A 27 8.77 -7.18 3.09
CA GLY A 27 8.27 -7.33 4.45
C GLY A 27 9.31 -6.88 5.46
N THR A 28 8.91 -6.74 6.72
CA THR A 28 9.80 -6.37 7.84
C THR A 28 9.57 -7.26 9.06
N ASP A 29 9.00 -8.44 8.86
CA ASP A 29 8.71 -9.38 9.95
C ASP A 29 9.99 -10.10 10.39
N GLY A 30 10.16 -10.26 11.71
CA GLY A 30 11.35 -10.90 12.30
C GLY A 30 12.66 -10.16 11.99
N ASP A 31 13.70 -10.92 11.62
CA ASP A 31 15.06 -10.39 11.40
C ASP A 31 15.17 -9.48 10.16
N THR A 32 14.16 -9.47 9.28
CA THR A 32 14.16 -8.61 8.08
C THR A 32 14.09 -7.12 8.41
N TYR A 33 13.59 -6.74 9.60
CA TYR A 33 13.68 -5.36 10.08
C TYR A 33 15.13 -4.88 10.23
N LEU A 34 16.01 -5.70 10.80
CA LEU A 34 17.42 -5.35 10.98
C LEU A 34 18.13 -5.20 9.62
N ALA A 35 17.82 -6.08 8.67
CA ALA A 35 18.31 -5.98 7.31
C ALA A 35 17.84 -4.69 6.62
N ALA A 36 16.56 -4.34 6.76
CA ALA A 36 16.02 -3.11 6.18
C ALA A 36 16.69 -1.87 6.77
N SER A 37 16.89 -1.85 8.09
CA SER A 37 17.57 -0.75 8.78
C SER A 37 19.04 -0.63 8.37
N ALA A 38 19.75 -1.75 8.19
CA ALA A 38 21.12 -1.77 7.69
C ALA A 38 21.25 -1.23 6.25
N LEU A 39 20.19 -1.38 5.44
CA LEU A 39 20.07 -0.81 4.10
C LEU A 39 19.61 0.66 4.10
N GLY A 40 19.47 1.28 5.28
CA GLY A 40 19.09 2.68 5.43
C GLY A 40 17.59 2.95 5.37
N ALA A 41 16.73 1.92 5.42
CA ALA A 41 15.29 2.11 5.44
C ALA A 41 14.84 2.81 6.74
N VAL A 42 13.89 3.73 6.62
CA VAL A 42 13.31 4.48 7.74
C VAL A 42 11.85 4.07 7.93
N PRO A 43 11.38 3.80 9.16
CA PRO A 43 9.98 3.49 9.42
C PRO A 43 9.06 4.61 8.94
N THR A 44 8.03 4.27 8.18
CA THR A 44 7.06 5.25 7.63
C THR A 44 5.68 5.15 8.26
N ALA A 45 5.44 4.14 9.10
CA ALA A 45 4.15 3.89 9.73
C ALA A 45 3.61 5.09 10.51
N HIS A 46 4.46 5.76 11.28
CA HIS A 46 4.09 6.93 12.08
C HIS A 46 3.64 8.11 11.20
N LEU A 47 4.33 8.38 10.10
CA LEU A 47 3.96 9.45 9.15
C LEU A 47 2.60 9.18 8.51
N ARG A 48 2.34 7.93 8.13
CA ARG A 48 1.07 7.54 7.51
C ARG A 48 -0.07 7.49 8.52
N ALA A 49 0.18 7.02 9.75
CA ALA A 49 -0.77 7.12 10.84
C ALA A 49 -1.16 8.58 11.10
N ALA A 50 -0.19 9.50 11.12
CA ALA A 50 -0.47 10.92 11.29
C ALA A 50 -1.35 11.50 10.18
N ARG A 51 -1.17 11.10 8.92
CA ARG A 51 -2.05 11.49 7.79
C ARG A 51 -3.50 11.06 8.04
N ALA A 52 -3.70 9.79 8.37
CA ALA A 52 -5.02 9.24 8.65
C ALA A 52 -5.68 9.93 9.86
N MET A 53 -4.94 10.07 10.96
CA MET A 53 -5.46 10.63 12.19
C MET A 53 -5.72 12.14 12.10
N ARG A 54 -5.00 12.87 11.25
CA ARG A 54 -5.30 14.29 10.98
C ARG A 54 -6.68 14.46 10.31
N ILE A 55 -7.00 13.62 9.33
CA ILE A 55 -8.34 13.59 8.71
C ILE A 55 -9.41 13.27 9.75
N LEU A 56 -9.16 12.27 10.60
CA LEU A 56 -10.09 11.87 11.65
C LEU A 56 -10.32 12.99 12.67
N ALA A 57 -9.25 13.60 13.19
CA ALA A 57 -9.31 14.67 14.18
C ALA A 57 -10.02 15.93 13.64
N GLN A 58 -9.84 16.24 12.35
CA GLN A 58 -10.56 17.34 11.69
C GLN A 58 -12.05 17.07 11.55
N ALA A 59 -12.45 15.82 11.26
CA ALA A 59 -13.84 15.42 11.11
C ALA A 59 -14.56 15.23 12.46
N LEU A 60 -13.82 15.01 13.56
CA LEU A 60 -14.34 14.75 14.90
C LEU A 60 -13.81 15.78 15.92
N PRO A 61 -14.11 17.09 15.78
CA PRO A 61 -13.51 18.13 16.61
C PRO A 61 -13.84 17.98 18.11
N GLU A 62 -15.00 17.40 18.44
CA GLU A 62 -15.49 17.20 19.81
C GLU A 62 -15.05 15.85 20.42
N ASN A 63 -14.64 14.88 19.60
CA ASN A 63 -14.17 13.57 20.06
C ASN A 63 -12.67 13.40 19.77
N ARG A 64 -11.84 13.83 20.72
CA ARG A 64 -10.38 13.75 20.61
C ARG A 64 -9.77 12.59 21.36
N MET A 65 -10.55 11.82 22.11
CA MET A 65 -10.03 10.78 22.97
C MET A 65 -9.68 9.53 22.14
N VAL A 66 -8.45 9.05 22.28
CA VAL A 66 -7.95 7.87 21.57
C VAL A 66 -7.28 6.93 22.55
N LEU A 67 -7.59 5.64 22.47
CA LEU A 67 -6.88 4.61 23.21
C LEU A 67 -5.66 4.19 22.39
N THR A 68 -4.45 4.14 22.98
CA THR A 68 -3.24 3.78 22.22
C THR A 68 -2.11 3.26 23.12
N GLY A 69 -1.04 2.73 22.53
CA GLY A 69 0.17 2.30 23.23
C GLY A 69 1.19 3.43 23.38
N SER A 70 2.03 3.35 24.41
CA SER A 70 3.05 4.37 24.69
C SER A 70 4.08 4.54 23.58
N GLY A 71 4.62 5.76 23.45
CA GLY A 71 5.64 6.16 22.50
C GLY A 71 5.23 5.98 21.03
N SER A 72 6.05 5.24 20.30
CA SER A 72 5.91 5.00 18.86
C SER A 72 4.70 4.13 18.49
N MET A 73 4.04 3.48 19.47
CA MET A 73 2.84 2.67 19.26
C MET A 73 1.55 3.47 19.05
N GLY A 74 1.64 4.80 19.07
CA GLY A 74 0.58 5.71 18.64
C GLY A 74 0.38 6.90 19.56
N GLU A 75 0.94 6.89 20.77
CA GLU A 75 0.95 8.03 21.70
C GLU A 75 1.55 9.30 21.05
N THR A 76 2.74 9.20 20.46
CA THR A 76 3.41 10.34 19.81
C THR A 76 2.57 10.89 18.66
N VAL A 77 2.15 10.03 17.73
CA VAL A 77 1.33 10.41 16.57
C VAL A 77 0.03 11.07 17.01
N SER A 78 -0.63 10.53 18.04
CA SER A 78 -1.88 11.07 18.57
C SER A 78 -1.71 12.49 19.06
N ARG A 79 -0.64 12.77 19.82
CA ARG A 79 -0.36 14.13 20.30
C ARG A 79 -0.03 15.08 19.17
N ASP A 80 0.78 14.65 18.20
CA ASP A 80 1.23 15.50 17.08
C ASP A 80 0.06 15.98 16.22
N VAL A 81 -1.01 15.20 16.11
CA VAL A 81 -2.22 15.56 15.36
C VAL A 81 -3.32 16.16 16.24
N GLY A 82 -3.05 16.40 17.53
CA GLY A 82 -3.94 17.08 18.46
C GLY A 82 -5.05 16.20 19.06
N LEU A 83 -4.90 14.88 19.05
CA LEU A 83 -5.73 13.95 19.81
C LEU A 83 -5.24 13.85 21.27
N THR A 84 -6.10 13.35 22.15
CA THR A 84 -5.83 13.16 23.58
C THR A 84 -5.72 11.66 23.87
N PRO A 85 -4.50 11.11 23.96
CA PRO A 85 -4.32 9.68 24.14
C PRO A 85 -4.54 9.25 25.60
N GLU A 86 -5.29 8.17 25.79
CA GLU A 86 -5.25 7.30 26.96
C GLU A 86 -4.30 6.14 26.65
N VAL A 87 -3.25 6.00 27.46
CA VAL A 87 -2.05 5.26 27.06
C VAL A 87 -1.93 3.96 27.84
N TYR A 88 -1.85 2.85 27.12
CA TYR A 88 -1.40 1.58 27.64
C TYR A 88 0.15 1.54 27.67
N PRO A 89 0.77 1.27 28.83
CA PRO A 89 2.22 1.20 28.94
C PRO A 89 2.79 0.01 28.14
N ILE A 90 3.72 0.28 27.23
CA ILE A 90 4.43 -0.77 26.47
C ILE A 90 5.75 -1.09 27.19
N PRO A 91 6.02 -2.36 27.54
CA PRO A 91 7.12 -2.73 28.41
C PRO A 91 8.50 -2.71 27.72
N SER A 92 8.57 -2.77 26.40
CA SER A 92 9.82 -2.92 25.64
C SER A 92 9.90 -2.10 24.36
N SER A 93 11.13 -1.75 23.98
CA SER A 93 11.51 -1.22 22.66
C SER A 93 12.80 -1.92 22.20
N PRO A 94 12.84 -2.57 21.01
CA PRO A 94 11.77 -2.66 20.02
C PRO A 94 10.54 -3.45 20.52
N THR A 95 9.38 -3.17 19.92
CA THR A 95 8.11 -3.83 20.25
C THR A 95 7.96 -5.14 19.49
N SER A 96 7.07 -6.00 19.97
CA SER A 96 6.77 -7.33 19.44
C SER A 96 5.31 -7.45 18.97
N ALA A 97 5.02 -8.55 18.25
CA ALA A 97 3.65 -8.96 17.95
C ALA A 97 2.80 -9.13 19.22
N GLN A 98 3.40 -9.59 20.32
CA GLN A 98 2.69 -9.76 21.59
C GLN A 98 2.28 -8.42 22.18
N ASP A 99 3.13 -7.39 22.12
CA ASP A 99 2.79 -6.03 22.57
C ASP A 99 1.57 -5.47 21.81
N THR A 100 1.45 -5.79 20.51
CA THR A 100 0.28 -5.43 19.71
C THR A 100 -0.98 -6.14 20.22
N ARG A 101 -0.89 -7.45 20.49
CA ARG A 101 -2.03 -8.25 20.99
C ARG A 101 -2.49 -7.82 22.38
N ASP A 102 -1.55 -7.52 23.27
CA ASP A 102 -1.84 -7.07 24.63
C ASP A 102 -2.51 -5.69 24.61
N LEU A 103 -2.04 -4.79 23.75
CA LEU A 103 -2.68 -3.49 23.51
C LEU A 103 -4.12 -3.64 22.99
N VAL A 104 -4.36 -4.56 22.04
CA VAL A 104 -5.72 -4.84 21.54
C VAL A 104 -6.62 -5.37 22.64
N ALA A 105 -6.14 -6.32 23.45
CA ALA A 105 -6.91 -6.87 24.55
C ALA A 105 -7.32 -5.77 25.55
N TRP A 106 -6.38 -4.89 25.91
CA TRP A 106 -6.69 -3.73 26.75
C TRP A 106 -7.72 -2.78 26.12
N MET A 107 -7.63 -2.49 24.81
CA MET A 107 -8.63 -1.67 24.12
C MET A 107 -10.03 -2.30 24.15
N MET A 108 -10.12 -3.62 24.04
CA MET A 108 -11.38 -4.36 24.15
C MET A 108 -11.97 -4.27 25.56
N GLU A 109 -11.15 -4.39 26.61
CA GLU A 109 -11.57 -4.17 28.00
C GLU A 109 -12.12 -2.75 28.22
N GLN A 110 -11.56 -1.76 27.53
CA GLN A 110 -12.03 -0.37 27.55
C GLN A 110 -13.26 -0.10 26.65
N GLN A 111 -13.84 -1.15 26.05
CA GLN A 111 -15.04 -1.11 25.21
C GLN A 111 -14.88 -0.17 24.00
N VAL A 112 -13.75 -0.28 23.31
CA VAL A 112 -13.50 0.46 22.08
C VAL A 112 -14.52 0.09 20.99
N GLY A 113 -15.00 1.07 20.23
CA GLY A 113 -15.99 0.86 19.17
C GLY A 113 -15.41 0.68 17.76
N LEU A 114 -14.14 1.01 17.57
CA LEU A 114 -13.38 0.87 16.32
C LEU A 114 -11.88 0.83 16.63
N ILE A 115 -11.13 -0.07 16.00
CA ILE A 115 -9.66 -0.06 16.07
C ILE A 115 -9.07 0.30 14.72
N ALA A 116 -8.31 1.40 14.67
CA ALA A 116 -7.47 1.75 13.53
C ALA A 116 -6.04 1.25 13.80
N PHE A 117 -5.39 0.64 12.81
CA PHE A 117 -4.01 0.17 12.96
C PHE A 117 -3.15 0.57 11.75
N ALA A 118 -1.94 1.06 11.98
CA ALA A 118 -0.96 1.37 10.93
C ALA A 118 0.09 0.27 10.86
N GLY A 119 0.05 -0.52 9.78
CA GLY A 119 0.95 -1.66 9.58
C GLY A 119 0.72 -2.36 8.23
N GLY A 120 1.32 -3.55 8.08
CA GLY A 120 1.08 -4.47 6.96
C GLY A 120 0.16 -5.63 7.36
N ASP A 121 0.05 -6.63 6.48
CA ASP A 121 -0.79 -7.83 6.71
C ASP A 121 -0.45 -8.56 8.03
N GLY A 122 0.83 -8.64 8.43
CA GLY A 122 1.23 -9.22 9.73
C GLY A 122 0.63 -8.48 10.94
N THR A 123 0.54 -7.15 10.89
CA THR A 123 -0.14 -6.36 11.93
C THR A 123 -1.65 -6.58 11.89
N ALA A 124 -2.24 -6.71 10.70
CA ALA A 124 -3.65 -7.06 10.57
C ALA A 124 -3.95 -8.42 11.22
N ARG A 125 -3.05 -9.41 11.04
CA ARG A 125 -3.12 -10.74 11.67
C ARG A 125 -3.07 -10.65 13.19
N ASP A 126 -2.14 -9.88 13.75
CA ASP A 126 -2.02 -9.72 15.20
C ASP A 126 -3.24 -9.05 15.81
N VAL A 127 -3.81 -8.04 15.13
CA VAL A 127 -5.04 -7.37 15.58
C VAL A 127 -6.25 -8.31 15.50
N ILE A 128 -6.49 -8.94 14.34
CA ILE A 128 -7.68 -9.78 14.16
C ILE A 128 -7.65 -11.05 15.01
N GLY A 129 -6.45 -11.55 15.34
CA GLY A 129 -6.26 -12.70 16.21
C GLY A 129 -6.76 -12.49 17.63
N VAL A 130 -6.92 -11.24 18.06
CA VAL A 130 -7.48 -10.88 19.37
C VAL A 130 -8.91 -10.32 19.25
N VAL A 131 -9.16 -9.43 18.29
CA VAL A 131 -10.48 -8.79 18.11
C VAL A 131 -11.56 -9.78 17.66
N GLY A 132 -11.20 -10.77 16.85
CA GLY A 132 -12.19 -11.61 16.17
C GLY A 132 -13.18 -10.78 15.36
N ALA A 133 -14.48 -11.09 15.48
CA ALA A 133 -15.55 -10.38 14.77
C ALA A 133 -16.27 -9.33 15.63
N GLU A 134 -15.78 -9.03 16.84
CA GLU A 134 -16.52 -8.25 17.84
C GLU A 134 -16.47 -6.74 17.60
N VAL A 135 -15.30 -6.22 17.25
CA VAL A 135 -15.06 -4.80 17.02
C VAL A 135 -14.62 -4.59 15.58
N PRO A 136 -15.15 -3.59 14.86
CA PRO A 136 -14.67 -3.30 13.52
C PRO A 136 -13.24 -2.77 13.53
N ILE A 137 -12.49 -3.08 12.47
CA ILE A 137 -11.11 -2.63 12.30
C ILE A 137 -10.93 -1.87 10.98
N VAL A 138 -9.96 -0.95 10.92
CA VAL A 138 -9.53 -0.26 9.70
C VAL A 138 -8.00 -0.22 9.66
N GLY A 139 -7.43 -0.79 8.61
CA GLY A 139 -6.00 -0.73 8.34
C GLY A 139 -5.60 0.60 7.69
N ILE A 140 -4.63 1.28 8.27
CA ILE A 140 -3.92 2.42 7.69
C ILE A 140 -2.72 1.85 6.94
N PRO A 141 -2.66 2.03 5.61
CA PRO A 141 -1.69 1.32 4.81
C PRO A 141 -0.28 1.86 4.98
N THR A 142 0.72 1.03 5.29
CA THR A 142 2.11 1.51 5.54
C THR A 142 3.20 1.01 4.59
N GLY A 143 2.96 0.06 3.70
CA GLY A 143 4.04 -0.67 3.03
C GLY A 143 3.69 -1.38 1.72
N VAL A 144 4.44 -2.45 1.42
CA VAL A 144 4.41 -3.18 0.13
C VAL A 144 3.53 -4.43 0.08
N LYS A 145 3.09 -4.98 1.22
CA LYS A 145 2.21 -6.15 1.31
C LYS A 145 0.96 -5.85 2.14
N MET A 146 -0.08 -5.43 1.45
CA MET A 146 -1.43 -5.23 2.01
C MET A 146 -2.40 -5.92 1.08
N HIS A 147 -2.43 -7.24 1.16
CA HIS A 147 -3.37 -8.07 0.39
C HIS A 147 -4.73 -8.14 1.08
N SER A 148 -4.76 -8.00 2.41
CA SER A 148 -5.99 -8.01 3.19
C SER A 148 -6.94 -6.89 2.80
N ALA A 149 -8.23 -7.19 2.67
CA ALA A 149 -9.26 -6.22 2.27
C ALA A 149 -9.74 -5.34 3.45
N VAL A 150 -8.88 -5.12 4.44
CA VAL A 150 -9.14 -4.31 5.65
C VAL A 150 -8.48 -2.94 5.61
N PHE A 151 -7.59 -2.71 4.62
CA PHE A 151 -6.86 -1.45 4.49
C PHE A 151 -7.66 -0.39 3.72
N GLY A 152 -7.53 0.85 4.14
CA GLY A 152 -7.94 1.99 3.34
C GLY A 152 -7.11 2.09 2.06
N ASN A 153 -7.71 2.65 1.00
CA ASN A 153 -7.00 2.92 -0.26
C ASN A 153 -5.78 3.81 -0.02
N THR A 154 -5.92 4.82 0.84
CA THR A 154 -4.84 5.71 1.28
C THR A 154 -4.92 5.89 2.78
N PRO A 155 -3.88 6.43 3.45
CA PRO A 155 -4.00 6.83 4.84
C PRO A 155 -5.19 7.79 5.09
N GLU A 156 -5.41 8.76 4.20
CA GLU A 156 -6.53 9.69 4.29
C GLU A 156 -7.89 8.98 4.15
N ALA A 157 -7.98 7.99 3.26
CA ALA A 157 -9.20 7.21 3.09
C ALA A 157 -9.51 6.39 4.34
N ALA A 158 -8.49 5.79 4.97
CA ALA A 158 -8.60 5.09 6.25
C ALA A 158 -9.10 6.02 7.36
N GLY A 159 -8.53 7.24 7.45
CA GLY A 159 -8.98 8.27 8.38
C GLY A 159 -10.43 8.71 8.15
N SER A 160 -10.81 8.93 6.88
CA SER A 160 -12.17 9.33 6.49
C SER A 160 -13.22 8.27 6.83
N ILE A 161 -12.96 6.99 6.52
CA ILE A 161 -13.93 5.93 6.80
C ILE A 161 -14.08 5.70 8.32
N ALA A 162 -12.97 5.77 9.07
CA ALA A 162 -12.99 5.72 10.52
C ALA A 162 -13.81 6.87 11.12
N ALA A 163 -13.59 8.10 10.66
CA ALA A 163 -14.35 9.26 11.13
C ALA A 163 -15.85 9.15 10.83
N ARG A 164 -16.21 8.74 9.60
CA ARG A 164 -17.61 8.52 9.21
C ARG A 164 -18.29 7.49 10.10
N TYR A 165 -17.62 6.36 10.35
CA TYR A 165 -18.15 5.31 11.22
C TYR A 165 -18.32 5.81 12.66
N LEU A 166 -17.32 6.47 13.23
CA LEU A 166 -17.39 6.98 14.60
C LEU A 166 -18.46 8.06 14.81
N SER A 167 -18.69 8.92 13.81
CA SER A 167 -19.76 9.94 13.84
C SER A 167 -21.15 9.35 13.71
N SER A 168 -21.33 8.29 12.92
CA SER A 168 -22.65 7.74 12.59
C SER A 168 -22.57 6.24 12.28
N PRO A 169 -22.37 5.39 13.31
CA PRO A 169 -22.18 3.95 13.10
C PRO A 169 -23.35 3.31 12.35
N ASP A 170 -24.59 3.73 12.63
CA ASP A 170 -25.80 3.21 12.00
C ASP A 170 -25.91 3.54 10.49
N GLN A 171 -25.14 4.51 9.98
CA GLN A 171 -25.14 4.93 8.58
C GLN A 171 -23.98 4.36 7.77
N VAL A 172 -23.01 3.70 8.43
CA VAL A 172 -21.85 3.11 7.77
C VAL A 172 -21.95 1.59 7.94
N PRO A 173 -22.37 0.86 6.90
CA PRO A 173 -22.54 -0.58 7.02
C PRO A 173 -21.20 -1.26 7.30
N LEU A 174 -21.24 -2.27 8.17
CA LEU A 174 -20.10 -3.16 8.38
C LEU A 174 -20.16 -4.30 7.35
N VAL A 175 -19.01 -4.64 6.79
CA VAL A 175 -18.87 -5.77 5.85
C VAL A 175 -17.78 -6.72 6.33
N ALA A 176 -17.95 -8.00 6.02
CA ALA A 176 -16.96 -9.01 6.30
C ALA A 176 -15.86 -8.96 5.23
N ARG A 177 -14.59 -8.85 5.64
CA ARG A 177 -13.43 -8.79 4.74
C ARG A 177 -12.32 -9.72 5.19
N GLU A 178 -11.71 -10.38 4.23
CA GLU A 178 -10.61 -11.32 4.44
C GLU A 178 -9.37 -10.58 4.93
N VAL A 179 -8.81 -11.09 6.03
CA VAL A 179 -7.43 -10.86 6.43
C VAL A 179 -6.62 -12.03 5.92
N LEU A 180 -5.58 -11.73 5.17
CA LEU A 180 -4.74 -12.71 4.52
C LEU A 180 -3.42 -12.83 5.25
N ASP A 181 -2.87 -14.05 5.31
CA ASP A 181 -1.52 -14.32 5.76
C ASP A 181 -0.65 -14.65 4.54
N ALA A 182 0.39 -13.84 4.32
CA ALA A 182 1.42 -14.18 3.36
C ALA A 182 2.37 -15.13 4.08
N GLY A 183 2.19 -16.44 3.88
CA GLY A 183 3.07 -17.43 4.49
C GLY A 183 4.54 -17.21 4.10
N ASP A 184 5.44 -17.70 4.95
CA ASP A 184 6.89 -17.60 4.76
C ASP A 184 7.30 -18.08 3.35
N ASP A 185 7.93 -17.17 2.59
CA ASP A 185 8.72 -17.32 1.35
C ASP A 185 8.20 -18.13 0.15
N SER A 186 6.98 -18.69 0.19
CA SER A 186 6.46 -19.56 -0.89
C SER A 186 5.50 -18.87 -1.87
N GLY A 187 5.23 -17.57 -1.68
CA GLY A 187 4.37 -16.78 -2.59
C GLY A 187 2.87 -17.11 -2.50
N GLY A 188 2.46 -17.98 -1.57
CA GLY A 188 1.07 -18.28 -1.27
C GLY A 188 0.48 -17.29 -0.26
N VAL A 189 -0.64 -16.66 -0.63
CA VAL A 189 -1.44 -15.83 0.27
C VAL A 189 -2.67 -16.65 0.64
N ALA A 190 -2.81 -17.01 1.92
CA ALA A 190 -3.94 -17.80 2.43
C ALA A 190 -4.86 -16.93 3.28
N GLU A 191 -6.16 -17.22 3.26
CA GLU A 191 -7.11 -16.59 4.16
C GLU A 191 -6.79 -17.01 5.61
N PHE A 192 -6.57 -16.02 6.47
CA PHE A 192 -6.29 -16.22 7.89
C PHE A 192 -7.57 -16.14 8.73
N SER A 193 -8.35 -15.08 8.50
CA SER A 193 -9.57 -14.80 9.24
C SER A 193 -10.43 -13.78 8.48
N VAL A 194 -11.63 -13.52 8.98
CA VAL A 194 -12.54 -12.51 8.44
C VAL A 194 -12.77 -11.43 9.48
N ALA A 195 -12.50 -10.19 9.11
CA ALA A 195 -12.69 -9.01 9.93
C ALA A 195 -13.98 -8.27 9.57
N SER A 196 -14.60 -7.65 10.58
CA SER A 196 -15.65 -6.65 10.37
C SER A 196 -15.00 -5.32 10.04
N VAL A 197 -15.35 -4.69 8.91
CA VAL A 197 -14.79 -3.39 8.52
C VAL A 197 -15.89 -2.41 8.11
N PRO A 198 -15.78 -1.11 8.45
CA PRO A 198 -16.72 -0.11 8.00
C PRO A 198 -16.60 0.12 6.49
N PHE A 199 -17.70 -0.07 5.76
CA PHE A 199 -17.69 -0.04 4.30
C PHE A 199 -17.83 1.39 3.76
N GLY A 200 -16.86 1.78 2.93
CA GLY A 200 -16.98 2.91 2.02
C GLY A 200 -16.52 2.48 0.63
N ARG A 201 -17.43 2.54 -0.36
CA ARG A 201 -17.19 2.09 -1.74
C ARG A 201 -15.85 2.60 -2.31
N ASP A 202 -15.49 3.86 -2.03
CA ASP A 202 -14.26 4.48 -2.53
C ASP A 202 -13.10 4.53 -1.52
N LEU A 203 -13.32 4.05 -0.29
CA LEU A 203 -12.41 4.27 0.84
C LEU A 203 -11.63 3.03 1.25
N LEU A 204 -12.15 1.83 0.97
CA LEU A 204 -11.48 0.56 1.26
C LEU A 204 -10.91 -0.10 0.00
N GLN A 205 -9.83 -0.84 0.20
CA GLN A 205 -9.16 -1.60 -0.85
C GLN A 205 -9.94 -2.88 -1.18
N PRO A 206 -10.29 -3.13 -2.45
CA PRO A 206 -10.84 -4.42 -2.88
C PRO A 206 -9.74 -5.50 -2.99
N GLY A 207 -10.14 -6.77 -2.90
CA GLY A 207 -9.25 -7.92 -3.14
C GLY A 207 -8.71 -7.95 -4.57
N LYS A 208 -7.59 -8.64 -4.79
CA LYS A 208 -6.96 -8.77 -6.11
C LYS A 208 -7.86 -9.60 -7.05
N ALA A 209 -8.22 -9.06 -8.20
CA ALA A 209 -9.02 -9.76 -9.21
C ALA A 209 -8.14 -10.51 -10.23
N THR A 210 -8.56 -11.71 -10.63
CA THR A 210 -7.98 -12.47 -11.77
C THR A 210 -8.57 -11.99 -13.10
N ALA A 211 -7.74 -11.94 -14.15
CA ALA A 211 -8.15 -11.51 -15.49
C ALA A 211 -8.83 -12.66 -16.27
N ALA A 212 -9.73 -12.35 -17.21
CA ALA A 212 -10.31 -13.33 -18.13
C ALA A 212 -9.38 -13.64 -19.32
N VAL A 213 -9.66 -14.75 -20.02
CA VAL A 213 -8.78 -15.41 -20.99
C VAL A 213 -8.50 -14.59 -22.27
N GLY A 214 -9.40 -13.69 -22.69
CA GLY A 214 -9.27 -12.93 -23.96
C GLY A 214 -8.33 -11.71 -23.89
N ASP A 215 -8.26 -11.07 -22.73
CA ASP A 215 -7.42 -9.90 -22.44
C ASP A 215 -5.91 -10.21 -22.48
N ASP A 216 -5.58 -11.47 -22.24
CA ASP A 216 -4.21 -11.90 -22.03
C ASP A 216 -3.37 -11.86 -23.32
N ALA A 217 -3.99 -12.18 -24.46
CA ALA A 217 -3.31 -12.25 -25.75
C ALA A 217 -2.96 -10.85 -26.32
N ASP A 218 -3.84 -9.87 -26.15
CA ASP A 218 -3.57 -8.50 -26.62
C ASP A 218 -2.53 -7.80 -25.74
N LEU A 219 -2.56 -8.06 -24.43
CA LEU A 219 -1.53 -7.59 -23.50
C LEU A 219 -0.18 -8.26 -23.82
N ASP A 220 -0.17 -9.55 -24.14
CA ASP A 220 1.04 -10.26 -24.53
C ASP A 220 1.67 -9.68 -25.81
N ARG A 221 0.86 -9.43 -26.86
CA ARG A 221 1.33 -8.75 -28.08
C ARG A 221 1.88 -7.34 -27.82
N LEU A 222 1.27 -6.62 -26.88
CA LEU A 222 1.77 -5.31 -26.45
C LEU A 222 3.15 -5.44 -25.78
N CYS A 223 3.32 -6.40 -24.88
CA CYS A 223 4.59 -6.66 -24.23
C CYS A 223 5.68 -7.09 -25.23
N GLU A 224 5.34 -7.96 -26.19
CA GLU A 224 6.23 -8.38 -27.28
C GLU A 224 6.67 -7.18 -28.14
N HIS A 225 5.71 -6.33 -28.52
CA HIS A 225 5.99 -5.12 -29.29
C HIS A 225 6.94 -4.18 -28.54
N LEU A 226 6.69 -3.92 -27.25
CA LEU A 226 7.53 -3.05 -26.43
C LEU A 226 8.94 -3.61 -26.23
N ALA A 227 9.08 -4.93 -26.05
CA ALA A 227 10.38 -5.59 -25.98
C ALA A 227 11.18 -5.40 -27.28
N ARG A 228 10.53 -5.53 -28.44
CA ARG A 228 11.17 -5.35 -29.76
C ARG A 228 11.57 -3.90 -30.05
N GLU A 229 10.79 -2.93 -29.59
CA GLU A 229 11.05 -1.50 -29.80
C GLU A 229 12.03 -0.90 -28.77
N MET A 230 12.66 -1.71 -27.92
CA MET A 230 13.66 -1.21 -26.98
C MET A 230 14.88 -0.63 -27.71
N GLU A 231 15.13 0.66 -27.47
CA GLU A 231 16.27 1.41 -27.97
C GLU A 231 17.57 0.94 -27.30
N SER A 232 18.66 0.95 -28.07
CA SER A 232 20.00 0.79 -27.50
C SER A 232 20.41 2.03 -26.67
N ASP A 233 21.23 1.81 -25.65
CA ASP A 233 21.75 2.83 -24.73
C ASP A 233 20.66 3.61 -23.94
N ARG A 234 19.50 2.98 -23.74
CA ARG A 234 18.40 3.46 -22.89
C ARG A 234 18.15 2.50 -21.73
N LEU A 235 17.93 3.05 -20.55
CA LEU A 235 17.51 2.27 -19.37
C LEU A 235 16.01 2.01 -19.42
N TYR A 236 15.61 0.77 -19.20
CA TYR A 236 14.22 0.39 -19.03
C TYR A 236 14.02 -0.10 -17.61
N VAL A 237 13.25 0.66 -16.82
CA VAL A 237 12.86 0.29 -15.45
C VAL A 237 11.52 -0.43 -15.54
N LEU A 238 11.45 -1.64 -15.01
CA LEU A 238 10.25 -2.47 -15.03
C LEU A 238 9.72 -2.59 -13.61
N GLY A 239 8.55 -2.01 -13.35
CA GLY A 239 7.88 -2.19 -12.07
C GLY A 239 7.47 -3.66 -11.85
N PRO A 240 7.05 -4.04 -10.63
CA PRO A 240 6.70 -5.42 -10.32
C PRO A 240 5.41 -5.86 -11.02
N GLY A 241 5.30 -7.18 -11.20
CA GLY A 241 4.06 -7.87 -11.55
C GLY A 241 4.10 -8.60 -12.88
N THR A 242 3.02 -9.34 -13.14
CA THR A 242 2.92 -10.26 -14.29
C THR A 242 2.97 -9.56 -15.64
N THR A 243 2.62 -8.27 -15.71
CA THR A 243 2.57 -7.54 -16.99
C THR A 243 3.98 -7.19 -17.47
N THR A 244 4.83 -6.69 -16.58
CA THR A 244 6.23 -6.35 -16.88
C THR A 244 7.09 -7.60 -17.00
N ALA A 245 6.80 -8.66 -16.23
CA ALA A 245 7.43 -9.97 -16.38
C ALA A 245 7.24 -10.56 -17.80
N ARG A 246 6.12 -10.28 -18.48
CA ARG A 246 5.94 -10.68 -19.90
C ARG A 246 6.90 -9.98 -20.83
N ILE A 247 7.24 -8.71 -20.58
CA ILE A 247 8.23 -7.98 -21.37
C ILE A 247 9.58 -8.67 -21.26
N LEU A 248 10.00 -9.05 -20.04
CA LEU A 248 11.24 -9.80 -19.81
C LEU A 248 11.22 -11.17 -20.52
N ALA A 249 10.11 -11.90 -20.44
CA ALA A 249 9.95 -13.18 -21.13
C ALA A 249 10.13 -13.06 -22.66
N HIS A 250 9.59 -12.00 -23.27
CA HIS A 250 9.77 -11.72 -24.71
C HIS A 250 11.21 -11.31 -25.09
N LEU A 251 12.00 -10.84 -24.11
CA LEU A 251 13.45 -10.62 -24.26
C LEU A 251 14.27 -11.91 -24.01
N GLY A 252 13.63 -13.00 -23.59
CA GLY A 252 14.32 -14.22 -23.15
C GLY A 252 15.04 -14.06 -21.80
N LEU A 253 14.59 -13.12 -20.97
CA LEU A 253 15.14 -12.82 -19.65
C LEU A 253 14.21 -13.32 -18.55
N GLU A 254 14.80 -13.80 -17.45
CA GLU A 254 14.11 -14.07 -16.20
C GLU A 254 14.33 -12.89 -15.25
N GLY A 255 13.28 -12.48 -14.53
CA GLY A 255 13.37 -11.39 -13.55
C GLY A 255 12.41 -11.61 -12.38
N THR A 256 12.17 -10.55 -11.61
CA THR A 256 11.44 -10.65 -10.35
C THR A 256 9.96 -10.31 -10.50
N LEU A 257 9.10 -11.07 -9.82
CA LEU A 257 7.65 -10.82 -9.86
C LEU A 257 7.23 -9.66 -8.94
N VAL A 258 7.97 -9.45 -7.86
CA VAL A 258 7.66 -8.53 -6.76
C VAL A 258 8.68 -7.40 -6.61
N GLY A 259 9.77 -7.43 -7.37
CA GLY A 259 10.82 -6.42 -7.37
C GLY A 259 10.74 -5.46 -8.56
N VAL A 260 11.70 -4.53 -8.61
CA VAL A 260 11.87 -3.60 -9.72
C VAL A 260 13.13 -3.97 -10.48
N ASP A 261 12.99 -4.38 -11.74
CA ASP A 261 14.11 -4.80 -12.57
C ASP A 261 14.54 -3.70 -13.53
N VAL A 262 15.80 -3.73 -13.98
CA VAL A 262 16.35 -2.77 -14.94
C VAL A 262 16.98 -3.51 -16.11
N VAL A 263 16.57 -3.13 -17.33
CA VAL A 263 17.07 -3.65 -18.59
C VAL A 263 17.86 -2.58 -19.33
N LEU A 264 18.95 -2.98 -19.98
CA LEU A 264 19.78 -2.15 -20.86
C LEU A 264 20.25 -3.00 -22.03
N ASN A 265 20.10 -2.49 -23.27
CA ASN A 265 20.52 -3.20 -24.49
C ASN A 265 19.94 -4.63 -24.59
N GLN A 266 18.65 -4.78 -24.25
CA GLN A 266 17.92 -6.06 -24.21
C GLN A 266 18.52 -7.12 -23.25
N GLY A 267 19.44 -6.73 -22.37
CA GLY A 267 19.96 -7.55 -21.28
C GLY A 267 19.49 -7.06 -19.92
N LEU A 268 19.32 -7.99 -18.99
CA LEU A 268 19.02 -7.67 -17.59
C LEU A 268 20.28 -7.04 -16.97
N LEU A 269 20.19 -5.75 -16.60
CA LEU A 269 21.28 -5.01 -15.97
C LEU A 269 21.28 -5.24 -14.46
N SER A 270 20.11 -5.24 -13.84
CA SER A 270 19.92 -5.45 -12.41
C SER A 270 18.51 -5.96 -12.12
N GLU A 271 18.37 -6.78 -11.09
CA GLU A 271 17.11 -7.35 -10.62
C GLU A 271 16.80 -6.85 -9.20
N ASP A 272 15.52 -6.73 -8.87
CA ASP A 272 15.00 -6.27 -7.57
C ASP A 272 15.79 -5.10 -6.94
N VAL A 273 15.94 -4.05 -7.74
CA VAL A 273 16.79 -2.90 -7.43
C VAL A 273 16.12 -2.03 -6.37
N THR A 274 16.89 -1.67 -5.33
CA THR A 274 16.48 -0.71 -4.31
C THR A 274 16.29 0.71 -4.87
N GLU A 275 15.61 1.59 -4.15
CA GLU A 275 15.50 3.00 -4.56
C GLU A 275 16.88 3.63 -4.78
N ALA A 276 17.82 3.44 -3.85
CA ALA A 276 19.17 3.98 -3.96
C ALA A 276 19.91 3.43 -5.19
N GLY A 277 19.73 2.14 -5.50
CA GLY A 277 20.27 1.52 -6.71
C GLY A 277 19.67 2.14 -7.98
N LEU A 278 18.35 2.32 -8.03
CA LEU A 278 17.67 2.97 -9.16
C LEU A 278 18.17 4.39 -9.37
N LEU A 279 18.26 5.19 -8.31
CA LEU A 279 18.76 6.56 -8.38
C LEU A 279 20.21 6.61 -8.90
N GLY A 280 21.08 5.70 -8.42
CA GLY A 280 22.46 5.59 -8.91
C GLY A 280 22.55 5.20 -10.39
N LEU A 281 21.66 4.33 -10.88
CA LEU A 281 21.58 4.01 -12.31
C LEU A 281 21.09 5.22 -13.14
N LEU A 282 20.18 6.01 -12.58
CA LEU A 282 19.61 7.21 -13.21
C LEU A 282 20.49 8.46 -13.11
N ASP A 283 21.56 8.47 -12.31
CA ASP A 283 22.55 9.56 -12.26
C ASP A 283 23.38 9.68 -13.56
N GLY A 284 23.36 8.63 -14.41
CA GLY A 284 23.99 8.66 -15.71
C GLY A 284 23.29 9.60 -16.72
N SER A 285 23.96 9.89 -17.82
CA SER A 285 23.38 10.71 -18.91
C SER A 285 22.44 9.94 -19.84
N ARG A 286 22.11 8.68 -19.53
CA ARG A 286 21.27 7.83 -20.37
C ARG A 286 19.80 8.19 -20.19
N PRO A 287 19.00 8.22 -21.26
CA PRO A 287 17.56 8.32 -21.11
C PRO A 287 17.02 7.06 -20.44
N ALA A 288 15.89 7.20 -19.74
CA ALA A 288 15.22 6.11 -19.06
C ALA A 288 13.73 6.07 -19.40
N THR A 289 13.15 4.87 -19.40
CA THR A 289 11.72 4.63 -19.59
C THR A 289 11.23 3.70 -18.49
N LEU A 290 10.07 4.03 -17.90
CA LEU A 290 9.45 3.24 -16.84
C LEU A 290 8.21 2.51 -17.38
N TYR A 291 8.20 1.19 -17.27
CA TYR A 291 7.02 0.36 -17.51
C TYR A 291 6.30 0.05 -16.21
N LEU A 292 5.02 0.41 -16.12
CA LEU A 292 4.15 0.12 -14.97
C LEU A 292 2.96 -0.72 -15.37
N GLY A 293 2.71 -1.78 -14.61
CA GLY A 293 1.43 -2.47 -14.61
C GLY A 293 0.40 -1.76 -13.73
N VAL A 294 -0.89 -2.09 -13.92
CA VAL A 294 -1.97 -1.72 -12.99
C VAL A 294 -2.29 -2.90 -12.08
N ILE A 295 -2.35 -2.66 -10.76
CA ILE A 295 -2.81 -3.67 -9.80
C ILE A 295 -4.32 -3.91 -10.00
N GLY A 296 -4.67 -5.10 -10.47
CA GLY A 296 -6.05 -5.48 -10.83
C GLY A 296 -7.02 -5.40 -9.65
N GLY A 297 -8.21 -4.85 -9.90
CA GLY A 297 -9.25 -4.62 -8.89
C GLY A 297 -9.04 -3.34 -8.07
N GLN A 298 -7.80 -2.90 -7.86
CA GLN A 298 -7.48 -1.78 -6.96
C GLN A 298 -7.07 -0.49 -7.69
N GLY A 299 -6.50 -0.61 -8.89
CA GLY A 299 -6.14 0.53 -9.74
C GLY A 299 -4.81 1.20 -9.38
N PHE A 300 -4.03 0.67 -8.43
CA PHE A 300 -2.75 1.25 -8.06
C PHE A 300 -1.69 1.13 -9.16
N LEU A 301 -0.95 2.22 -9.37
CA LEU A 301 0.24 2.32 -10.22
C LEU A 301 1.52 2.33 -9.39
N LEU A 302 1.53 3.11 -8.30
CA LEU A 302 2.68 3.33 -7.44
C LEU A 302 2.25 3.36 -5.97
N GLY A 303 3.18 3.01 -5.08
CA GLY A 303 2.97 3.05 -3.63
C GLY A 303 2.47 1.74 -3.02
N ARG A 304 2.23 0.72 -3.86
CA ARG A 304 1.81 -0.62 -3.44
C ARG A 304 2.69 -1.65 -4.13
N GLY A 305 3.55 -2.32 -3.35
CA GLY A 305 4.48 -3.33 -3.85
C GLY A 305 5.70 -2.79 -4.60
N ASN A 306 5.81 -1.48 -4.84
CA ASN A 306 6.84 -0.88 -5.69
C ASN A 306 7.40 0.44 -5.14
N GLN A 307 7.65 0.48 -3.83
CA GLN A 307 8.12 1.69 -3.15
C GLN A 307 9.55 2.11 -3.56
N GLN A 308 10.31 1.22 -4.22
CA GLN A 308 11.58 1.57 -4.86
C GLN A 308 11.41 2.66 -5.95
N ILE A 309 10.23 2.76 -6.56
CA ILE A 309 9.89 3.79 -7.55
C ILE A 309 9.35 5.02 -6.82
N SER A 310 10.27 5.78 -6.24
CA SER A 310 9.94 6.98 -5.46
C SER A 310 9.59 8.19 -6.34
N PRO A 311 9.07 9.28 -5.75
CA PRO A 311 8.84 10.53 -6.49
C PRO A 311 10.10 11.06 -7.19
N GLU A 312 11.27 10.86 -6.59
CA GLU A 312 12.56 11.28 -7.18
C GLU A 312 12.92 10.40 -8.38
N VAL A 313 12.73 9.07 -8.30
CA VAL A 313 12.91 8.16 -9.44
C VAL A 313 12.02 8.56 -10.60
N VAL A 314 10.73 8.83 -10.33
CA VAL A 314 9.78 9.29 -11.36
C VAL A 314 10.21 10.65 -11.94
N HIS A 315 10.68 11.58 -11.11
CA HIS A 315 11.15 12.88 -11.56
C HIS A 315 12.34 12.76 -12.52
N ARG A 316 13.34 11.93 -12.19
CA ARG A 316 14.53 11.69 -13.02
C ARG A 316 14.21 11.02 -14.35
N ILE A 317 13.26 10.08 -14.35
CA ILE A 317 12.79 9.42 -15.58
C ILE A 317 11.98 10.40 -16.44
N GLY A 318 11.20 11.27 -15.81
CA GLY A 318 10.32 12.23 -16.46
C GLY A 318 8.99 11.62 -16.88
N GLU A 319 7.89 12.32 -16.62
CA GLU A 319 6.53 11.79 -16.82
C GLU A 319 6.22 11.34 -18.26
N GLY A 320 6.86 11.98 -19.25
CA GLY A 320 6.71 11.63 -20.66
C GLY A 320 7.29 10.26 -21.03
N ASN A 321 8.15 9.69 -20.17
CA ASN A 321 8.78 8.38 -20.37
C ASN A 321 8.15 7.28 -19.52
N ILE A 322 6.96 7.51 -18.96
CA ILE A 322 6.23 6.52 -18.16
C ILE A 322 5.15 5.88 -19.03
N ILE A 323 5.24 4.56 -19.19
CA ILE A 323 4.33 3.77 -20.01
C ILE A 323 3.55 2.84 -19.08
N ILE A 324 2.23 3.07 -19.02
CA ILE A 324 1.31 2.29 -18.19
C ILE A 324 0.62 1.23 -19.04
N LEU A 325 0.62 -0.01 -18.55
CA LEU A 325 0.16 -1.20 -19.25
C LEU A 325 -0.91 -1.93 -18.43
N ALA A 326 -2.04 -2.26 -19.04
CA ALA A 326 -3.06 -3.10 -18.41
C ALA A 326 -3.93 -3.79 -19.45
N GLY A 327 -4.47 -4.97 -19.12
CA GLY A 327 -5.57 -5.56 -19.86
C GLY A 327 -6.82 -4.67 -19.75
N GLU A 328 -7.64 -4.65 -20.81
CA GLU A 328 -8.83 -3.79 -20.90
C GLU A 328 -9.86 -4.11 -19.81
N GLU A 329 -10.12 -5.38 -19.52
CA GLU A 329 -10.99 -5.81 -18.42
C GLU A 329 -10.47 -5.41 -17.05
N LYS A 330 -9.14 -5.40 -16.82
CA LYS A 330 -8.57 -4.94 -15.54
C LYS A 330 -8.97 -3.50 -15.25
N LEU A 331 -9.07 -2.67 -16.29
CA LEU A 331 -9.48 -1.27 -16.19
C LEU A 331 -11.00 -1.14 -16.06
N LEU A 332 -11.77 -1.91 -16.82
CA LEU A 332 -13.24 -1.88 -16.78
C LEU A 332 -13.82 -2.33 -15.42
N ARG A 333 -13.08 -3.17 -14.67
CA ARG A 333 -13.48 -3.64 -13.34
C ARG A 333 -13.15 -2.65 -12.22
N LEU A 334 -12.45 -1.55 -12.50
CA LEU A 334 -12.13 -0.55 -11.50
C LEU A 334 -13.40 0.22 -11.11
N ASP A 335 -13.71 0.19 -9.82
CA ASP A 335 -14.77 0.99 -9.22
C ASP A 335 -14.21 1.73 -8.00
N PRO A 336 -14.09 3.07 -8.03
CA PRO A 336 -14.39 3.93 -9.18
C PRO A 336 -13.37 3.72 -10.32
N PRO A 337 -13.68 4.11 -11.57
CA PRO A 337 -12.83 3.90 -12.75
C PRO A 337 -11.66 4.89 -12.80
N VAL A 338 -10.79 4.83 -11.78
CA VAL A 338 -9.62 5.68 -11.60
C VAL A 338 -8.40 4.83 -11.28
N LEU A 339 -7.23 5.34 -11.64
CA LEU A 339 -5.95 4.81 -11.21
C LEU A 339 -5.49 5.54 -9.96
N ARG A 340 -4.67 4.89 -9.14
CA ARG A 340 -4.25 5.38 -7.83
C ARG A 340 -2.75 5.41 -7.67
N VAL A 341 -2.26 6.41 -6.95
CA VAL A 341 -0.83 6.57 -6.60
C VAL A 341 -0.72 6.90 -5.12
N ASP A 342 0.13 6.18 -4.38
CA ASP A 342 0.38 6.39 -2.95
C ASP A 342 1.90 6.45 -2.66
N VAL A 343 2.60 7.40 -3.28
CA VAL A 343 4.05 7.63 -3.08
C VAL A 343 4.35 8.85 -2.22
N GLY A 344 4.72 8.61 -0.95
CA GLY A 344 5.41 9.58 -0.08
C GLY A 344 4.65 10.89 0.23
N VAL A 345 5.16 11.68 1.19
CA VAL A 345 4.38 12.77 1.82
C VAL A 345 4.95 14.18 1.55
N ASP A 346 6.16 14.33 1.00
CA ASP A 346 6.85 15.64 1.00
C ASP A 346 7.21 16.22 -0.36
N THR A 347 6.76 15.63 -1.47
CA THR A 347 6.89 16.31 -2.75
C THR A 347 5.57 16.99 -3.08
N ALA A 348 5.60 18.31 -3.19
CA ALA A 348 4.60 19.11 -3.91
C ALA A 348 4.50 18.74 -5.41
N SER A 349 4.93 17.53 -5.78
CA SER A 349 4.96 17.00 -7.12
C SER A 349 3.73 16.11 -7.30
N PRO A 350 2.76 16.50 -8.14
CA PRO A 350 1.62 15.68 -8.49
C PRO A 350 2.08 14.54 -9.41
N VAL A 351 2.89 13.62 -8.88
CA VAL A 351 3.49 12.54 -9.65
C VAL A 351 2.38 11.72 -10.30
N LEU A 352 2.35 11.73 -11.63
CA LEU A 352 1.37 11.02 -12.45
C LEU A 352 -0.10 11.45 -12.28
N LEU A 353 -0.43 12.44 -11.43
CA LEU A 353 -1.82 12.85 -11.20
C LEU A 353 -2.45 13.46 -12.46
N GLY A 354 -3.78 13.35 -12.55
CA GLY A 354 -4.54 13.82 -13.71
C GLY A 354 -4.74 12.71 -14.73
N TYR A 355 -4.96 13.04 -15.99
CA TYR A 355 -5.25 12.04 -17.01
C TYR A 355 -3.98 11.42 -17.57
N ARG A 356 -3.91 10.09 -17.63
CA ARG A 356 -2.79 9.34 -18.20
C ARG A 356 -3.30 8.30 -19.19
N ARG A 357 -2.50 8.07 -20.22
CA ARG A 357 -2.75 7.04 -21.22
C ARG A 357 -2.32 5.69 -20.67
N VAL A 358 -3.20 4.70 -20.80
CA VAL A 358 -2.94 3.29 -20.50
C VAL A 358 -3.03 2.49 -21.79
N TYR A 359 -1.96 1.80 -22.15
CA TYR A 359 -1.93 0.95 -23.33
C TYR A 359 -2.53 -0.42 -23.00
N THR A 360 -3.48 -0.84 -23.82
CA THR A 360 -4.20 -2.13 -23.66
C THR A 360 -3.90 -3.12 -24.79
N SER A 361 -3.35 -2.64 -25.90
CA SER A 361 -2.81 -3.44 -27.00
C SER A 361 -1.79 -2.58 -27.79
N PRO A 362 -1.07 -3.13 -28.80
CA PRO A 362 -0.14 -2.34 -29.61
C PRO A 362 -0.75 -1.11 -30.30
N VAL A 363 -2.06 -1.13 -30.59
CA VAL A 363 -2.75 -0.07 -31.34
C VAL A 363 -3.89 0.59 -30.56
N ARG A 364 -4.18 0.13 -29.34
CA ARG A 364 -5.26 0.66 -28.50
C ARG A 364 -4.71 1.15 -27.17
N SER A 365 -5.26 2.28 -26.74
CA SER A 365 -5.04 2.84 -25.42
C SER A 365 -6.32 3.48 -24.92
N THR A 366 -6.48 3.54 -23.60
CA THR A 366 -7.53 4.32 -22.95
C THR A 366 -6.92 5.42 -22.09
N VAL A 367 -7.70 6.45 -21.77
CA VAL A 367 -7.27 7.54 -20.89
C VAL A 367 -7.98 7.39 -19.56
N MET A 368 -7.19 7.26 -18.49
CA MET A 368 -7.68 7.07 -17.13
C MET A 368 -7.27 8.26 -16.26
N LYS A 369 -8.13 8.64 -15.31
CA LYS A 369 -7.78 9.63 -14.29
C LYS A 369 -6.96 8.95 -13.19
N VAL A 370 -5.79 9.50 -12.89
CA VAL A 370 -4.95 9.12 -11.75
C VAL A 370 -5.25 10.05 -10.58
N VAL A 371 -5.49 9.45 -9.42
CA VAL A 371 -5.76 10.14 -8.15
C VAL A 371 -4.75 9.72 -7.08
N GLY A 372 -4.54 10.62 -6.11
CA GLY A 372 -3.69 10.38 -4.94
C GLY A 372 -4.42 9.78 -3.75
#